data_AF-A0A945GTE6-F1
#
_entry.id   AF-A0A945GTE6-F1
#
_cell.length_a   1.000
_cell.length_b   1.000
_cell.length_c   1.000
_cell.angle_alpha   90.00
_cell.angle_beta   90.00
_cell.angle_gamma   90.00
#
_symmetry.space_group_name_H-M   'P 1'
#
loop_
_entity.id
_entity.type
_entity.pdbx_description
1 polymer ?
#
loop_
_entity_poly.entity_id
_entity_poly.type
_entity_poly.pdbx_seq_one_letter_code
_entity_poly.pdbx_strand_id
1 'polypeptide(L)'
;DGGKGQLSAAMQAFHQFEQQPPLVISIAKKEELLYTTTSDKPIKLGRTNEGLKLVQAIRDEAHRFAQHYHHFLRNKKLLGDQND
;
A
#
# COMPACT_ATOMS: atom_id res chain seq x y z
N ASP A 1 0.44 1.07 -0.85
CA ASP A 1 1.41 2.16 -0.67
C ASP A 1 2.37 2.18 -1.86
N GLY A 2 1.90 2.69 -3.02
CA GLY A 2 2.64 2.61 -4.28
C GLY A 2 1.75 2.78 -5.53
N GLY A 3 2.39 2.91 -6.70
CA GLY A 3 1.71 3.21 -7.97
C GLY A 3 1.05 2.00 -8.65
N LYS A 4 0.85 2.08 -9.97
CA LYS A 4 0.12 1.10 -10.80
C LYS A 4 0.56 -0.36 -10.60
N GLY A 5 1.85 -0.61 -10.40
CA GLY A 5 2.37 -1.96 -10.15
C GLY A 5 1.78 -2.60 -8.90
N GLN A 6 1.60 -1.84 -7.82
CA GLN A 6 0.97 -2.35 -6.61
C GLN A 6 -0.53 -2.58 -6.76
N LEU A 7 -1.22 -1.72 -7.49
CA LEU A 7 -2.62 -1.96 -7.85
C LEU A 7 -2.76 -3.29 -8.60
N SER A 8 -1.90 -3.52 -9.60
CA SER A 8 -1.88 -4.78 -10.36
C SER A 8 -1.61 -5.99 -9.46
N ALA A 9 -0.64 -5.91 -8.56
CA ALA A 9 -0.33 -6.99 -7.63
C ALA A 9 -1.51 -7.31 -6.69
N ALA A 10 -2.19 -6.29 -6.17
CA ALA A 10 -3.38 -6.49 -5.34
C ALA A 10 -4.51 -7.18 -6.12
N MET A 11 -4.76 -6.76 -7.37
CA MET A 11 -5.77 -7.36 -8.23
C MET A 11 -5.43 -8.82 -8.59
N GLN A 12 -4.16 -9.12 -8.85
CA GLN A 12 -3.71 -10.50 -9.06
C GLN A 12 -3.97 -11.38 -7.85
N ALA A 13 -3.74 -10.87 -6.64
CA ALA A 13 -4.06 -11.62 -5.42
C ALA A 13 -5.57 -11.92 -5.33
N PHE A 14 -6.44 -10.95 -5.58
CA PHE A 14 -7.89 -11.20 -5.62
C PHE A 14 -8.27 -12.28 -6.65
N HIS A 15 -7.69 -12.24 -7.85
CA HIS A 15 -7.91 -13.28 -8.85
C HIS A 15 -7.43 -14.66 -8.41
N GLN A 16 -6.28 -14.75 -7.73
CA GLN A 16 -5.74 -16.02 -7.22
C GLN A 16 -6.65 -16.67 -6.18
N PHE A 17 -7.36 -15.87 -5.39
CA PHE A 17 -8.31 -16.37 -4.39
C PHE A 17 -9.75 -16.45 -4.92
N GLU A 18 -9.97 -16.24 -6.22
CA GLU A 18 -11.30 -16.22 -6.87
C GLU A 18 -12.30 -15.27 -6.19
N GLN A 19 -11.79 -14.18 -5.59
CA GLN A 19 -12.60 -13.19 -4.89
C GLN A 19 -12.86 -12.00 -5.80
N GLN A 20 -14.10 -11.47 -5.78
CA GLN A 20 -14.34 -10.18 -6.41
C GLN A 20 -13.69 -9.07 -5.58
N PRO A 21 -12.78 -8.27 -6.19
CA PRO A 21 -12.18 -7.16 -5.49
C PRO A 21 -13.21 -6.05 -5.26
N PRO A 22 -13.20 -5.39 -4.10
CA PRO A 22 -13.89 -4.11 -3.94
C PRO A 22 -13.21 -3.03 -4.80
N LEU A 23 -13.63 -1.77 -4.66
CA LEU A 23 -12.85 -0.66 -5.21
C LEU A 23 -11.45 -0.67 -4.58
N VAL A 24 -10.43 -0.93 -5.39
CA VAL A 24 -9.03 -0.89 -4.95
C VAL A 24 -8.40 0.39 -5.46
N ILE A 25 -7.72 1.08 -4.54
CA ILE A 25 -6.94 2.28 -4.85
C ILE A 25 -5.49 2.10 -4.44
N SER A 26 -4.58 2.71 -5.19
CA SER A 26 -3.18 2.80 -4.83
C SER A 26 -2.67 4.22 -5.07
N ILE A 27 -1.66 4.66 -4.31
CA ILE A 27 -1.10 6.02 -4.41
C ILE A 27 0.41 5.95 -4.63
N ALA A 28 0.91 6.56 -5.72
CA ALA A 28 2.34 6.65 -6.00
C ALA A 28 3.01 7.67 -5.08
N LYS A 29 4.03 7.25 -4.33
CA LYS A 29 4.63 8.05 -3.25
C LYS A 29 5.30 9.35 -3.70
N LYS A 30 5.93 9.38 -4.88
CA LYS A 30 6.67 10.55 -5.36
C LYS A 30 5.76 11.59 -6.00
N GLU A 31 4.86 11.13 -6.87
CA GLU A 31 4.01 11.99 -7.70
C GLU A 31 2.63 12.25 -7.09
N GLU A 32 2.27 11.51 -6.03
CA GLU A 32 0.97 11.55 -5.35
C GLU A 32 -0.21 11.29 -6.30
N LEU A 33 0.02 10.40 -7.26
CA LEU A 33 -0.97 9.96 -8.24
C LEU A 33 -1.78 8.79 -7.69
N LEU A 34 -3.10 8.93 -7.70
CA LEU A 34 -4.02 7.86 -7.33
C LEU A 34 -4.34 7.00 -8.56
N TYR A 35 -4.26 5.69 -8.40
CA TYR A 35 -4.67 4.70 -9.39
C TYR A 35 -5.87 3.94 -8.83
N THR A 36 -6.87 3.64 -9.66
CA THR A 36 -8.09 2.94 -9.26
C THR A 36 -8.39 1.82 -10.23
N THR A 37 -9.21 0.85 -9.83
CA THR A 37 -9.71 -0.20 -10.74
C THR A 37 -10.75 0.29 -11.74
N THR A 38 -11.26 1.50 -11.54
CA THR A 38 -12.32 2.09 -12.36
C THR A 38 -11.81 2.93 -13.53
N SER A 39 -10.50 3.23 -13.56
CA SER A 39 -9.90 4.09 -14.59
C SER A 39 -8.44 3.73 -14.84
N ASP A 40 -8.07 3.65 -16.12
CA ASP A 40 -6.68 3.47 -16.55
C ASP A 40 -5.82 4.72 -16.37
N LYS A 41 -6.46 5.90 -16.32
CA LYS A 41 -5.79 7.18 -16.10
C LYS A 41 -5.68 7.45 -14.60
N PRO A 42 -4.49 7.86 -14.11
CA PRO A 42 -4.34 8.24 -12.71
C PRO A 42 -5.08 9.55 -12.42
N ILE A 43 -5.57 9.66 -11.19
CA ILE A 43 -6.18 10.87 -10.66
C ILE A 43 -5.08 11.67 -9.95
N LYS A 44 -4.92 12.93 -10.36
CA LYS A 44 -4.04 13.89 -9.69
C LYS A 44 -4.90 14.90 -8.94
N LEU A 45 -4.82 14.87 -7.61
CA LEU A 45 -5.52 15.82 -6.77
C LEU A 45 -4.63 17.04 -6.49
N GLY A 46 -5.26 18.19 -6.24
CA GLY A 46 -4.56 19.39 -5.80
C GLY A 46 -3.92 19.18 -4.42
N ARG A 47 -2.81 19.86 -4.14
CA ARG A 47 -2.05 19.68 -2.88
C ARG A 47 -2.85 20.05 -1.63
N THR A 48 -3.83 20.94 -1.77
CA THR A 48 -4.73 21.37 -0.68
C THR A 48 -6.01 20.55 -0.62
N ASN A 49 -6.20 19.57 -1.51
CA ASN A 49 -7.39 18.75 -1.53
C ASN A 49 -7.42 17.81 -0.31
N GLU A 50 -8.50 17.84 0.47
CA GLU A 50 -8.64 17.03 1.68
C GLU A 50 -8.65 15.52 1.39
N GLY A 51 -9.17 15.10 0.22
CA GLY A 51 -9.12 13.71 -0.22
C GLY A 51 -7.69 13.20 -0.41
N LEU A 52 -6.79 14.05 -0.93
CA LEU A 52 -5.38 13.69 -1.03
C LEU A 52 -4.75 13.50 0.34
N LYS A 53 -4.97 14.44 1.26
CA LYS A 53 -4.44 14.37 2.63
C LYS A 53 -4.91 13.12 3.36
N LEU A 54 -6.18 12.74 3.19
CA LEU A 54 -6.73 11.52 3.76
C LEU A 54 -6.02 10.27 3.24
N VAL A 55 -5.85 10.13 1.92
CA VAL A 55 -5.17 8.97 1.33
C VAL A 55 -3.69 8.92 1.73
N GLN A 56 -3.03 10.08 1.85
CA GLN A 56 -1.66 10.17 2.36
C GLN A 56 -1.57 9.69 3.81
N ALA A 57 -2.47 10.13 4.70
CA ALA A 57 -2.50 9.69 6.09
C ALA A 57 -2.69 8.17 6.22
N ILE A 58 -3.61 7.59 5.43
CA ILE A 58 -3.83 6.13 5.38
C ILE A 58 -2.56 5.40 4.91
N ARG A 59 -1.92 5.90 3.85
CA ARG A 59 -0.67 5.34 3.33
C ARG A 59 0.43 5.36 4.39
N ASP A 60 0.61 6.51 5.04
CA ASP A 60 1.70 6.71 5.98
C ASP A 60 1.53 5.81 7.21
N GLU A 61 0.30 5.59 7.66
CA GLU A 61 0.00 4.64 8.74
C GLU A 61 0.21 3.18 8.32
N ALA A 62 -0.22 2.80 7.12
CA ALA A 62 0.04 1.46 6.58
C ALA A 62 1.55 1.19 6.44
N HIS A 63 2.32 2.19 6.00
CA HIS A 63 3.77 2.12 5.88
C HIS A 63 4.43 1.98 7.26
N ARG A 64 4.04 2.81 8.23
CA ARG A 64 4.52 2.77 9.62
C ARG A 64 4.28 1.40 10.23
N PHE A 65 3.08 0.85 10.06
CA PHE A 65 2.73 -0.47 10.58
C PHE A 65 3.60 -1.58 9.96
N ALA A 66 3.75 -1.58 8.63
CA ALA A 66 4.55 -2.57 7.91
C ALA A 66 6.03 -2.52 8.35
N GLN A 67 6.62 -1.33 8.45
CA GLN A 67 8.00 -1.17 8.91
C GLN A 67 8.19 -1.67 10.35
N HIS A 68 7.28 -1.31 11.24
CA HIS A 68 7.31 -1.76 12.63
C HIS A 68 7.26 -3.29 12.73
N TYR A 69 6.35 -3.92 11.97
CA TYR A 69 6.22 -5.36 11.93
C TYR A 69 7.47 -6.05 11.38
N HIS A 70 8.07 -5.53 10.30
CA HIS A 70 9.32 -6.07 9.76
C HIS A 70 10.50 -5.94 10.75
N HIS A 71 10.59 -4.83 11.48
CA HIS A 71 11.59 -4.65 12.53
C HIS A 71 11.39 -5.65 13.67
N PHE A 72 10.16 -5.83 14.14
CA PHE A 72 9.83 -6.83 15.15
C PHE A 72 10.23 -8.25 14.72
N LEU A 73 9.87 -8.66 13.48
CA LEU A 73 10.23 -9.98 12.96
C LEU A 73 11.75 -10.18 12.85
N ARG A 74 12.48 -9.15 12.40
CA ARG A 74 13.95 -9.20 12.34
C ARG A 74 14.59 -9.37 13.71
N ASN A 75 14.12 -8.62 14.71
CA ASN A 75 14.64 -8.74 16.08
C ASN A 75 14.34 -10.11 16.69
N LYS A 76 13.14 -10.65 16.46
CA LYS A 76 12.80 -12.00 16.91
C LYS A 76 13.70 -13.07 16.28
N LYS A 77 14.02 -12.93 14.99
CA LYS A 77 14.95 -13.85 14.31
C LYS A 77 16.37 -13.78 14.89
N LEU A 78 16.87 -12.57 15.18
CA LEU A 78 18.17 -12.36 15.80
C LEU A 78 18.27 -12.93 17.23
N LEU A 79 17.17 -12.89 17.99
CA LEU A 79 17.09 -13.47 19.34
C LEU A 79 16.92 -15.00 19.34
N GLY A 80 16.35 -15.57 18.27
CA GLY A 80 16.20 -17.02 18.12
C GLY A 80 17.51 -17.75 17.77
N ASP A 81 18.44 -17.07 17.10
CA ASP A 81 19.75 -17.62 16.69
C ASP A 81 20.79 -17.70 17.84
N GLN A 82 20.47 -17.22 19.05
CA GLN A 82 21.40 -17.17 20.19
C GLN A 82 21.25 -18.38 21.15
N ASN A 83 20.42 -19.37 20.82
CA ASN A 83 20.12 -20.51 21.70
C ASN A 83 20.29 -21.90 21.04
N ASP A 84 20.96 -21.98 19.90
CA ASP A 84 21.35 -23.27 19.27
C ASP A 84 22.85 -23.55 19.43
#